data_AF-A0A1X4I1L8-F1
#
_entry.id   AF-A0A1X4I1L8-F1
#
_cell.length_a   1.000
_cell.length_b   1.000
_cell.length_c   1.000
_cell.angle_alpha   90.00
_cell.angle_beta   90.00
_cell.angle_gamma   90.00
#
_symmetry.space_group_name_H-M   'P 1'
#
loop_
_entity.id
_entity.type
_entity.pdbx_description
1 polymer ?
#
loop_
_entity_poly.entity_id
_entity_poly.type
_entity_poly.pdbx_seq_one_letter_code
_entity_poly.pdbx_strand_id
1 'polypeptide(L)' 'MTPPRALSAPHATPLDLGGRTALVTGAAGGIGRACVLRLAAAGAKVRAVDRDAAGLEALAEAARD' A
#
# COMPACT_ATOMS: atom_id res chain seq x y z
N MET A 1 2.52 -13.28 35.20
CA MET A 1 1.99 -12.73 33.94
C MET A 1 2.94 -11.65 33.45
N THR A 2 3.72 -11.93 32.40
CA THR A 2 4.62 -10.94 31.80
C THR A 2 3.83 -10.13 30.75
N PRO A 3 3.88 -8.79 30.76
CA PRO A 3 3.19 -7.99 29.75
C PRO A 3 3.80 -8.23 28.36
N PRO A 4 3.00 -8.16 27.27
CA PRO A 4 3.54 -8.28 25.92
C PRO A 4 4.54 -7.15 25.67
N ARG A 5 5.77 -7.53 25.27
CA ARG A 5 6.81 -6.59 24.86
C ARG A 5 6.31 -5.86 23.61
N ALA A 6 6.15 -4.55 23.70
CA ALA A 6 5.86 -3.73 22.53
C ALA A 6 6.96 -3.98 21.48
N LEU A 7 6.58 -4.56 20.34
CA LEU A 7 7.48 -4.66 19.20
C LEU A 7 7.69 -3.22 18.73
N SER A 8 8.85 -2.64 19.03
CA SER A 8 9.29 -1.42 18.37
C SER A 8 9.39 -1.79 16.89
N ALA A 9 8.46 -1.33 16.07
CA ALA A 9 8.52 -1.58 14.64
C ALA A 9 9.88 -1.08 14.16
N PRO A 10 10.74 -1.92 13.54
CA PRO A 10 12.01 -1.46 13.04
C PRO A 10 11.77 -0.32 12.05
N HIS A 11 12.59 0.71 12.17
CA HIS A 11 12.62 1.94 11.39
C HIS A 11 12.26 1.68 9.92
N ALA A 12 11.00 1.92 9.56
CA ALA A 12 10.63 2.02 8.16
C ALA A 12 11.25 3.32 7.66
N THR A 13 12.47 3.23 7.13
CA THR A 13 13.10 4.34 6.44
C THR A 13 12.09 4.86 5.42
N PRO A 14 11.81 6.17 5.38
CA PRO A 14 10.96 6.73 4.34
C PRO A 14 11.51 6.27 2.99
N LEU A 15 10.74 5.44 2.28
CA LEU A 15 11.13 4.93 0.98
C LEU A 15 10.75 5.99 -0.04
N ASP A 16 11.72 6.53 -0.76
CA ASP A 16 11.47 7.34 -1.95
C ASP A 16 11.44 6.43 -3.18
N LEU A 17 10.26 6.32 -3.78
CA LEU A 17 10.01 5.57 -5.00
C LEU A 17 9.64 6.48 -6.18
N GLY A 18 9.97 7.77 -6.08
CA GLY A 18 9.82 8.73 -7.16
C GLY A 18 10.39 8.19 -8.48
N GLY A 19 9.61 8.32 -9.56
CA GLY A 19 9.99 7.86 -10.89
C GLY A 19 9.96 6.34 -11.09
N ARG A 20 9.62 5.54 -10.07
CA ARG A 20 9.43 4.09 -10.20
C ARG A 20 7.99 3.73 -10.53
N THR A 21 7.79 2.57 -11.14
CA THR A 21 6.47 1.98 -11.38
C THR A 21 6.36 0.66 -10.64
N ALA A 22 5.25 0.43 -9.95
CA ALA A 22 4.96 -0.81 -9.23
C ALA A 22 3.67 -1.46 -9.75
N LEU A 23 3.67 -2.78 -9.91
CA LEU A 23 2.48 -3.58 -10.22
C LEU A 23 2.04 -4.30 -8.94
N VAL A 24 0.77 -4.16 -8.56
CA VAL A 24 0.19 -4.86 -7.41
C VAL A 24 -1.03 -5.66 -7.87
N THR A 25 -1.02 -6.96 -7.62
CA THR A 25 -2.17 -7.86 -7.85
C THR A 25 -2.93 -8.11 -6.54
N GLY A 26 -4.21 -8.46 -6.63
CA GLY A 26 -5.06 -8.55 -5.43
C GLY A 26 -5.23 -7.18 -4.76
N ALA A 27 -5.18 -6.11 -5.56
CA ALA A 27 -5.01 -4.75 -5.06
C ALA A 27 -6.27 -4.21 -4.36
N ALA A 28 -7.45 -4.73 -4.63
CA ALA A 28 -8.68 -4.21 -4.04
C ALA A 28 -8.83 -4.56 -2.54
N GLY A 29 -8.14 -5.60 -2.08
CA GLY A 29 -8.33 -6.17 -0.74
C GLY A 29 -7.08 -6.21 0.14
N GLY A 30 -7.31 -6.28 1.45
CA GLY A 30 -6.32 -6.67 2.47
C GLY A 30 -4.92 -6.05 2.29
N ILE A 31 -3.92 -6.92 2.15
CA ILE A 31 -2.51 -6.52 2.01
C ILE A 31 -2.26 -5.78 0.70
N GLY A 32 -2.87 -6.21 -0.41
CA GLY A 32 -2.69 -5.56 -1.72
C GLY A 32 -3.10 -4.09 -1.67
N ARG A 33 -4.26 -3.80 -1.07
CA ARG A 33 -4.72 -2.42 -0.83
C ARG A 33 -3.72 -1.61 0.00
N ALA A 34 -3.25 -2.16 1.11
CA ALA A 34 -2.27 -1.50 1.98
C ALA A 34 -0.94 -1.23 1.26
N CYS A 35 -0.50 -2.15 0.40
CA CYS A 35 0.68 -1.99 -0.43
C CYS A 35 0.50 -0.86 -1.45
N VAL A 36 -0.62 -0.81 -2.18
CA VAL A 36 -0.90 0.27 -3.15
C VAL A 36 -0.80 1.63 -2.47
N LEU A 37 -1.48 1.82 -1.34
CA LEU A 37 -1.49 3.09 -0.62
C LEU A 37 -0.08 3.49 -0.16
N ARG A 38 0.69 2.56 0.43
CA ARG A 38 2.06 2.86 0.85
C ARG A 38 3.00 3.16 -0.32
N LEU A 39 2.90 2.41 -1.41
CA LEU A 39 3.73 2.61 -2.61
C LEU A 39 3.42 3.95 -3.29
N ALA A 40 2.13 4.31 -3.39
CA ALA A 40 1.70 5.59 -3.93
C ALA A 40 2.17 6.76 -3.04
N ALA A 41 2.02 6.65 -1.72
CA ALA A 41 2.53 7.64 -0.76
C ALA A 41 4.05 7.81 -0.81
N ALA A 42 4.78 6.76 -1.20
CA ALA A 42 6.22 6.80 -1.48
C ALA A 42 6.59 7.41 -2.85
N GLY A 43 5.62 7.86 -3.65
CA GLY A 43 5.85 8.50 -4.95
C GLY A 43 5.92 7.54 -6.14
N ALA A 44 5.63 6.26 -5.96
CA ALA A 44 5.60 5.31 -7.06
C ALA A 44 4.35 5.50 -7.93
N LYS A 45 4.48 5.30 -9.24
CA LYS A 45 3.33 5.09 -10.13
C LYS A 45 2.82 3.66 -9.97
N VAL A 46 1.65 3.48 -9.39
CA VAL A 46 1.11 2.14 -9.12
C VAL A 46 0.13 1.69 -10.22
N ARG A 47 0.29 0.45 -10.69
CA ARG A 47 -0.68 -0.28 -11.52
C ARG A 47 -1.36 -1.30 -10.61
N ALA A 48 -2.60 -1.02 -10.21
CA ALA A 48 -3.40 -1.88 -9.35
C ALA A 48 -4.25 -2.83 -10.20
N VAL A 49 -4.19 -4.13 -9.89
CA VAL A 49 -4.93 -5.18 -10.60
C VAL A 49 -5.69 -6.04 -9.60
N ASP A 50 -6.97 -6.22 -9.86
CA ASP A 50 -7.88 -7.09 -9.13
C ASP A 50 -9.04 -7.47 -10.05
N ARG A 51 -9.77 -8.53 -9.69
CA ARG A 51 -11.04 -8.88 -10.33
C ARG A 51 -12.19 -7.99 -9.84
N ASP A 52 -12.08 -7.45 -8.63
CA ASP A 52 -13.05 -6.50 -8.10
C ASP A 52 -12.82 -5.09 -8.67
N ALA A 53 -13.56 -4.75 -9.72
CA ALA A 53 -13.47 -3.44 -10.38
C ALA A 53 -13.93 -2.29 -9.47
N ALA A 54 -15.02 -2.47 -8.72
CA ALA A 54 -15.53 -1.44 -7.82
C ALA A 54 -14.55 -1.17 -6.67
N GLY A 55 -13.91 -2.22 -6.14
CA GLY A 55 -12.84 -2.11 -5.16
C GLY A 55 -11.62 -1.34 -5.68
N LEU A 56 -11.25 -1.52 -6.96
CA LEU A 56 -10.18 -0.75 -7.60
C LEU A 56 -10.54 0.73 -7.77
N GLU A 57 -11.79 1.05 -8.15
CA GLU A 57 -12.26 2.43 -8.27
C GLU A 57 -12.20 3.15 -6.91
N ALA A 58 -12.74 2.53 -5.87
CA ALA A 58 -12.69 3.07 -4.52
C ALA A 58 -11.25 3.24 -4.01
N LEU A 59 -10.35 2.32 -4.35
CA LEU A 59 -8.92 2.44 -4.03
C LEU A 59 -8.25 3.60 -4.79
N ALA A 60 -8.59 3.79 -6.06
CA ALA A 60 -8.04 4.88 -6.86
C ALA A 60 -8.44 6.26 -6.32
N GLU A 61 -9.67 6.41 -5.83
CA GLU A 61 -10.08 7.60 -5.07
C GLU A 61 -9.24 7.76 -3.79
N ALA A 62 -9.14 6.71 -2.97
CA ALA A 62 -8.40 6.76 -1.71
C ALA A 62 -6.89 7.01 -1.84
N ALA A 63 -6.29 6.78 -3.02
CA ALA A 63 -4.87 6.99 -3.27
C ALA A 63 -4.53 8.38 -3.84
N ARG A 64 -5.53 9.24 -4.08
CA ARG A 64 -5.36 10.61 -4.58
C ARG A 64 -5.28 11.68 -3.48
N ASP A 65 -5.71 11.33 -2.26
CA ASP A 65 -5.62 12.17 -1.05
C ASP A 65 -4.21 12.11 -0.42
#